data_AF-A0A9P7J822-F1
#
_entry.id   AF-A0A9P7J822-F1
#
_cell.length_a   1.000
_cell.length_b   1.000
_cell.length_c   1.000
_cell.angle_alpha   90.00
_cell.angle_beta   90.00
_cell.angle_gamma   90.00
#
_symmetry.space_group_name_H-M   'P 1'
#
loop_
_entity.id
_entity.type
_entity.pdbx_description
1 polymer ?
#
loop_
_entity_poly.entity_id
_entity_poly.type
_entity_poly.pdbx_seq_one_letter_code
_entity_poly.pdbx_strand_id
1 'polypeptide(L)' 'CQSCLMGKHKHFPFPSQAHHHATYIAELIHTDVWGPIDTATASRETYFVAFTDDFS' A
#
# COMPACT_ATOMS: atom_id res chain seq x y z
N CYS A 1 26.35 -15.20 16.38
CA CYS A 1 25.24 -14.94 17.32
C CYS A 1 23.93 -14.89 16.52
N GLN A 2 22.91 -15.66 16.90
CA GLN A 2 21.64 -15.75 16.17
C GLN A 2 20.85 -14.43 16.20
N SER A 3 20.85 -13.71 17.33
CA SER A 3 20.18 -12.41 17.43
C SER A 3 20.82 -11.34 16.54
N CYS A 4 22.15 -11.35 16.38
CA CYS A 4 22.83 -10.47 15.43
C CYS A 4 22.44 -10.75 13.97
N LEU A 5 22.20 -12.01 13.62
CA LEU A 5 21.82 -12.41 12.26
C LEU A 5 20.39 -11.96 11.95
N MET A 6 19.46 -12.14 12.88
CA MET A 6 18.07 -11.68 12.74
C MET A 6 17.97 -10.15 12.72
N GLY A 7 18.72 -9.45 13.58
CA GLY A 7 18.70 -7.98 13.64
C GLY A 7 19.43 -7.26 12.50
N LYS A 8 20.27 -7.97 11.73
CA LYS A 8 21.00 -7.43 10.57
C LYS A 8 20.59 -8.06 9.25
N HIS A 9 19.55 -8.89 9.25
CA HIS A 9 19.07 -9.52 8.03
C HIS A 9 18.62 -8.43 7.07
N LYS A 10 19.32 -8.30 5.93
CA LYS A 10 18.89 -7.41 4.86
C LYS A 10 17.73 -8.10 4.16
N HIS A 11 16.64 -7.36 3.95
CA HIS A 11 15.58 -7.86 3.09
C HIS A 11 16.14 -8.05 1.68
N PHE A 12 15.80 -9.16 1.03
CA PHE A 12 16.07 -9.29 -0.40
C PHE A 12 15.30 -8.18 -1.15
N PRO A 13 15.81 -7.73 -2.31
CA PRO A 13 15.07 -6.78 -3.12
C PRO A 13 13.67 -7.31 -3.42
N PHE A 14 12.68 -6.41 -3.38
CA PHE A 14 11.36 -6.74 -3.87
C PHE A 14 11.43 -7.02 -5.39
N PRO A 15 10.59 -7.94 -5.92
CA PRO A 15 10.46 -8.13 -7.35
C PRO A 15 10.14 -6.82 -8.07
N SER A 16 10.62 -6.65 -9.31
CA SER A 16 10.38 -5.45 -10.11
C SER A 16 8.93 -5.30 -10.58
N GLN A 17 8.17 -6.39 -10.55
CA GLN A 17 6.76 -6.45 -10.96
C GLN A 17 6.00 -7.41 -10.04
N ALA A 18 4.68 -7.21 -9.94
CA ALA A 18 3.82 -8.14 -9.21
C ALA A 18 3.77 -9.50 -9.92
N HIS A 19 3.67 -10.58 -9.14
CA HIS A 19 3.50 -11.92 -9.71
C HIS A 19 2.08 -12.16 -10.26
N HIS A 20 1.12 -11.34 -9.84
CA HIS A 20 -0.28 -11.44 -10.19
C HIS A 20 -0.81 -10.04 -10.48
N HIS A 21 -1.59 -9.93 -11.55
CA HIS A 21 -2.40 -8.77 -11.89
C HIS A 21 -3.83 -9.25 -12.08
N ALA A 22 -4.79 -8.41 -11.72
CA ALA A 22 -6.19 -8.67 -11.98
C ALA A 22 -6.45 -8.90 -13.48
N THR A 23 -7.41 -9.76 -13.77
CA THR A 23 -7.82 -10.22 -15.10
C THR A 23 -9.25 -9.79 -15.45
N TYR A 24 -10.00 -9.31 -14.47
CA TYR A 24 -11.30 -8.67 -14.65
C TYR A 24 -11.53 -7.56 -13.62
N ILE A 25 -12.45 -6.65 -13.94
CA ILE A 25 -12.80 -5.49 -13.10
C ILE A 25 -13.18 -5.95 -11.70
N ALA A 26 -12.63 -5.28 -10.68
CA ALA A 26 -12.87 -5.51 -9.26
C ALA A 26 -12.45 -6.90 -8.74
N GLU A 27 -11.57 -7.62 -9.44
CA GLU A 27 -10.92 -8.83 -8.92
C GLU A 27 -10.01 -8.51 -7.73
N LEU A 28 -9.27 -7.39 -7.81
CA LEU A 28 -8.35 -6.93 -6.77
C LEU A 28 -8.43 -5.41 -6.66
N ILE A 29 -8.77 -4.91 -5.46
CA ILE A 29 -8.81 -3.48 -5.16
C ILE A 29 -7.76 -3.17 -4.10
N HIS A 30 -6.80 -2.32 -4.45
CA HIS A 30 -5.84 -1.74 -3.51
C HIS A 30 -6.51 -0.59 -2.79
N THR A 31 -6.57 -0.68 -1.46
CA THR A 31 -7.17 0.38 -0.62
C THR A 31 -6.09 1.00 0.25
N ASP A 32 -6.05 2.33 0.28
CA ASP A 32 -5.12 3.08 1.14
C ASP A 32 -5.85 4.18 1.89
N VAL A 33 -5.35 4.51 3.08
CA VAL A 33 -5.87 5.59 3.93
C VAL A 33 -4.83 6.70 4.00
N TRP A 34 -5.20 7.87 3.51
CA TRP A 34 -4.37 9.06 3.56
C TRP A 34 -4.88 10.02 4.64
N GLY A 35 -4.05 10.31 5.65
CA GLY A 35 -4.36 11.28 6.70
C GLY A 35 -3.80 10.90 8.09
N PRO A 36 -3.95 11.77 9.10
CA PRO A 36 -4.64 13.06 9.04
C PRO A 36 -3.83 14.09 8.25
N ILE A 37 -4.50 14.86 7.38
CA ILE A 37 -3.85 15.97 6.65
C ILE A 37 -3.91 17.27 7.47
N ASP A 38 -2.85 18.07 7.37
CA ASP A 38 -2.68 19.29 8.19
C ASP A 38 -3.79 20.33 7.97
N THR A 39 -4.31 20.41 6.74
CA THR A 39 -5.39 21.34 6.37
C THR A 39 -6.62 20.54 5.99
N ALA A 40 -7.68 20.66 6.78
CA ALA A 40 -8.94 19.98 6.51
C ALA A 40 -9.59 20.48 5.20
N THR A 41 -10.43 19.63 4.60
CA THR A 41 -11.24 20.02 3.44
C THR A 41 -12.27 21.10 3.81
N ALA A 42 -12.96 21.64 2.81
CA ALA A 42 -14.08 22.56 3.03
C ALA A 42 -15.17 21.95 3.94
N SER A 43 -15.37 20.62 3.89
CA SER A 43 -16.31 19.89 4.74
C SER A 43 -15.71 19.42 6.08
N ARG A 44 -14.46 19.83 6.38
CA ARG A 44 -13.71 19.49 7.60
C ARG A 44 -13.23 18.04 7.70
N GLU A 45 -13.13 17.35 6.57
CA GLU A 45 -12.51 16.03 6.54
C GLU A 45 -10.99 16.14 6.60
N THR A 46 -10.36 15.20 7.29
CA THR A 46 -8.90 15.13 7.46
C THR A 46 -8.31 13.81 6.99
N TYR A 47 -9.16 12.86 6.61
CA TYR A 47 -8.77 11.55 6.09
C TYR A 47 -9.46 11.31 4.75
N PHE A 48 -8.78 10.56 3.90
CA PHE A 48 -9.30 10.06 2.64
C PHE A 48 -9.01 8.58 2.52
N VAL A 49 -9.91 7.86 1.85
CA VAL A 49 -9.69 6.47 1.48
C VAL A 49 -9.64 6.40 -0.03
N ALA A 50 -8.51 5.92 -0.56
CA ALA A 50 -8.34 5.68 -1.99
C ALA A 50 -8.64 4.21 -2.28
N PHE A 51 -9.36 3.97 -3.37
CA PHE A 51 -9.62 2.63 -3.90
C PHE A 51 -9.11 2.60 -5.35
N THR A 52 -8.19 1.70 -5.64
CA THR A 52 -7.63 1.51 -6.98
C THR A 52 -7.91 0.08 -7.42
N ASP A 53 -8.67 -0.06 -8.50
CA ASP A 53 -8.87 -1.34 -9.16
C ASP A 53 -7.59 -1.73 -9.91
N ASP A 54 -7.05 -2.92 -9.64
CA ASP A 54 -5.78 -3.37 -10.23
C ASP A 54 -5.89 -3.66 -11.73
N PHE A 55 -7.12 -3.87 -12.23
CA PHE A 55 -7.39 -4.19 -13.64
C PHE A 55 -7.46 -2.96 -14.56
N SER A 56 -7.91 -1.80 -14.04
CA SER A 56 -8.32 -0.63 -14.86
C SER A 56 -7.34 0.52 -14.86
#